data_AF-A0A8C7Q8L9-F1
#
_entry.id   AF-A0A8C7Q8L9-F1
#
_cell.length_a   1.000
_cell.length_b   1.000
_cell.length_c   1.000
_cell.angle_alpha   90.00
_cell.angle_beta   90.00
_cell.angle_gamma   90.00
#
_symmetry.space_group_name_H-M   'P 1'
#
loop_
_entity.id
_entity.type
_entity.pdbx_description
1 polymer ?
#
loop_
_entity_poly.entity_id
_entity_poly.type
_entity_poly.pdbx_seq_one_letter_code
_entity_poly.pdbx_strand_id
1 'polypeptide(L)'
;MDPSEVEFVAEKEVVKIIPNFSLDKIYLIGGDLGLFNPGLPVDVPVWLALNLKDKKLEEIRELERKEDTFTPVPSPYYMELTKLLLNHASDNIPKADEIRTLVKDIWDTRIAKFRLSADSFISQQEAHALLDNLTLIGGKAQHH
;
A
#
# COMPACT_ATOMS: atom_id res chain seq x y z
N MET A 1 10.42 -20.06 -9.77
CA MET A 1 9.92 -18.70 -9.50
C MET A 1 9.34 -18.71 -8.12
N ASP A 2 9.77 -17.78 -7.27
CA ASP A 2 9.23 -17.62 -5.93
C ASP A 2 7.77 -17.11 -6.01
N PRO A 3 6.83 -17.58 -5.16
CA PRO A 3 5.44 -17.11 -5.19
C PRO A 3 5.32 -15.58 -5.10
N SER A 4 6.23 -14.92 -4.38
CA SER A 4 6.25 -13.45 -4.21
C SER A 4 6.70 -12.72 -5.48
N GLU A 5 7.62 -13.32 -6.26
CA GLU A 5 8.01 -12.80 -7.57
C GLU A 5 6.85 -12.90 -8.57
N VAL A 6 6.08 -13.99 -8.52
CA VAL A 6 4.91 -14.18 -9.37
C VAL A 6 3.80 -13.19 -9.00
N GLU A 7 3.55 -12.95 -7.71
CA GLU A 7 2.58 -11.96 -7.24
C GLU A 7 3.00 -10.53 -7.65
N PHE A 8 4.28 -10.16 -7.48
CA PHE A 8 4.80 -8.86 -7.91
C PHE A 8 4.68 -8.60 -9.42
N VAL A 9 4.91 -9.63 -10.24
CA VAL A 9 4.69 -9.52 -11.69
C VAL A 9 3.19 -9.38 -12.00
N ALA A 10 2.34 -10.14 -11.31
CA ALA A 10 0.90 -10.07 -11.47
C ALA A 10 0.27 -8.75 -10.98
N GLU A 11 0.89 -8.04 -10.03
CA GLU A 11 0.42 -6.72 -9.56
C GLU A 11 0.52 -5.62 -10.61
N LYS A 12 1.36 -5.81 -11.64
CA LYS A 12 1.48 -4.91 -12.79
C LYS A 12 0.43 -5.19 -13.86
N GLU A 13 -0.29 -6.30 -13.75
CA GLU A 13 -1.42 -6.57 -14.64
C GLU A 13 -2.48 -5.50 -14.47
N VAL A 14 -3.16 -5.20 -15.57
CA VAL A 14 -4.18 -4.16 -15.61
C VAL A 14 -5.54 -4.83 -15.59
N VAL A 15 -6.40 -4.41 -14.68
CA VAL A 15 -7.79 -4.86 -14.57
C VAL A 15 -8.73 -3.71 -14.85
N LYS A 16 -9.88 -4.05 -15.43
CA LYS A 16 -10.94 -3.10 -15.71
C LYS A 16 -11.86 -2.99 -14.50
N ILE A 17 -11.96 -1.81 -13.90
CA ILE A 17 -12.94 -1.50 -12.84
C ILE A 17 -14.01 -0.57 -13.39
N ILE A 18 -15.18 -0.55 -12.76
CA ILE A 18 -16.21 0.47 -12.99
C ILE A 18 -16.25 1.33 -11.74
N PRO A 19 -15.65 2.54 -11.76
CA PRO A 19 -15.67 3.43 -10.62
C PRO A 19 -17.09 4.00 -10.48
N ASN A 20 -17.47 4.30 -9.25
CA ASN A 20 -18.66 5.07 -8.90
C ASN A 20 -18.30 6.54 -8.58
N PHE A 21 -17.10 6.98 -8.99
CA PHE A 21 -16.50 8.26 -8.63
C PHE A 21 -15.91 9.00 -9.82
N SER A 22 -15.74 10.31 -9.65
CA SER A 22 -15.06 11.17 -10.61
C SER A 22 -13.70 11.60 -10.08
N LEU A 23 -12.65 11.36 -10.86
CA LEU A 23 -11.30 11.80 -10.55
C LEU A 23 -10.54 12.05 -11.85
N ASP A 24 -9.86 13.19 -11.92
CA ASP A 24 -8.98 13.52 -13.04
C ASP A 24 -7.82 12.54 -13.15
N LYS A 25 -7.14 12.58 -14.30
CA LYS A 25 -6.01 11.72 -14.57
C LYS A 25 -4.90 11.92 -13.53
N ILE A 26 -4.41 10.82 -12.96
CA ILE A 26 -3.27 10.78 -12.05
C ILE A 26 -2.03 10.43 -12.86
N TYR A 27 -1.00 11.26 -12.80
CA TYR A 27 0.27 11.04 -13.48
C TYR A 27 1.25 10.33 -12.54
N LEU A 28 1.60 9.07 -12.83
CA LEU A 28 2.63 8.34 -12.09
C LEU A 28 3.88 8.14 -12.94
N ILE A 29 5.01 7.86 -12.27
CA ILE A 29 6.29 7.54 -12.92
C ILE A 29 6.14 6.30 -13.82
N GLY A 30 5.28 5.35 -13.44
CA GLY A 30 5.02 4.10 -14.17
C GLY A 30 3.89 4.17 -15.19
N GLY A 31 3.30 5.35 -15.44
CA GLY A 31 2.17 5.53 -16.35
C GLY A 31 1.02 6.33 -15.74
N ASP A 32 0.08 6.76 -16.58
CA ASP A 32 -1.08 7.52 -16.14
C ASP A 32 -2.22 6.58 -15.69
N LEU A 33 -2.95 6.98 -14.65
CA LEU A 33 -4.19 6.33 -14.21
C LEU A 33 -5.39 7.24 -14.46
N GLY A 34 -6.53 6.67 -14.85
CA GLY A 34 -7.75 7.43 -15.15
C GLY A 34 -7.82 7.95 -16.59
N LEU A 35 -8.80 8.75 -17.00
CA LEU A 35 -9.87 9.46 -16.27
C LEU A 35 -10.87 8.52 -15.58
N PHE A 36 -11.16 8.76 -14.30
CA PHE A 36 -12.18 8.02 -13.57
C PHE A 36 -13.53 8.72 -13.75
N ASN A 37 -14.44 8.09 -14.48
CA ASN A 37 -15.79 8.61 -14.71
C ASN A 37 -16.81 7.62 -14.13
N PRO A 38 -17.78 8.07 -13.32
CA PRO A 38 -18.77 7.17 -12.72
C PRO A 38 -19.50 6.33 -13.78
N GLY A 39 -19.54 5.02 -13.58
CA GLY A 39 -20.23 4.08 -14.47
C GLY A 39 -19.49 3.78 -15.78
N LEU A 40 -18.33 4.39 -16.03
CA LEU A 40 -17.51 4.10 -17.21
C LEU A 40 -16.33 3.22 -16.83
N PRO A 41 -16.14 2.06 -17.51
CA PRO A 41 -15.01 1.20 -17.22
C PRO A 41 -13.67 1.89 -17.45
N VAL A 42 -12.72 1.71 -16.52
CA VAL A 42 -11.36 2.24 -16.61
C VAL A 42 -10.35 1.15 -16.26
N ASP A 43 -9.23 1.13 -16.97
CA ASP A 43 -8.16 0.18 -16.76
C ASP A 43 -7.22 0.72 -15.67
N VAL A 44 -7.03 -0.09 -14.63
CA VAL A 44 -6.19 0.23 -13.47
C VAL A 44 -5.30 -0.95 -13.14
N PRO A 45 -4.09 -0.75 -12.62
CA PRO A 45 -3.28 -1.85 -12.11
C PRO A 45 -4.03 -2.66 -11.05
N VAL A 46 -3.79 -3.96 -10.99
CA VAL A 46 -4.39 -4.89 -10.03
C VAL A 46 -4.26 -4.37 -8.60
N TRP A 47 -3.09 -3.84 -8.22
CA TRP A 47 -2.89 -3.29 -6.87
C TRP A 47 -3.86 -2.13 -6.55
N LEU A 48 -4.24 -1.32 -7.54
CA LEU A 48 -5.18 -0.21 -7.34
C LEU A 48 -6.60 -0.73 -7.18
N ALA A 49 -6.99 -1.70 -8.01
CA ALA A 49 -8.28 -2.39 -7.88
C ALA A 49 -8.40 -3.14 -6.54
N LEU A 50 -7.29 -3.68 -6.02
CA LEU A 50 -7.25 -4.38 -4.74
C LEU A 50 -7.33 -3.42 -3.54
N ASN A 51 -6.71 -2.24 -3.61
CA ASN A 51 -6.87 -1.20 -2.58
C ASN A 51 -8.31 -0.68 -2.47
N LEU A 52 -9.15 -0.88 -3.50
CA LEU A 52 -10.58 -0.60 -3.45
C LEU A 52 -11.41 -1.73 -2.83
N LYS A 53 -10.78 -2.85 -2.43
CA LYS A 53 -11.44 -3.99 -1.79
C LYS A 53 -10.95 -4.11 -0.34
N ASP A 54 -11.80 -3.68 0.60
CA ASP A 54 -11.57 -3.74 2.05
C ASP A 54 -10.87 -5.05 2.47
N LYS A 55 -11.48 -6.20 2.11
CA LYS A 55 -11.09 -7.55 2.55
C LYS A 55 -9.59 -7.87 2.49
N LYS A 56 -8.86 -7.40 1.46
CA LYS A 56 -7.43 -7.71 1.32
C LYS A 56 -6.60 -6.92 2.34
N LEU A 57 -7.02 -5.70 2.69
CA LEU A 57 -6.36 -4.87 3.70
C LEU A 57 -6.53 -5.43 5.11
N GLU A 58 -7.68 -6.00 5.46
CA GLU A 58 -7.80 -6.69 6.76
C GLU A 58 -6.89 -7.93 6.82
N GLU A 59 -6.83 -8.74 5.76
CA GLU A 59 -5.93 -9.91 5.71
C GLU A 59 -4.47 -9.50 5.92
N ILE A 60 -4.00 -8.45 5.24
CA ILE A 60 -2.65 -7.93 5.39
C ILE A 60 -2.42 -7.41 6.81
N ARG A 61 -3.38 -6.67 7.39
CA ARG A 61 -3.27 -6.19 8.78
C ARG A 61 -3.12 -7.34 9.76
N GLU A 62 -3.93 -8.39 9.63
CA GLU A 62 -3.87 -9.54 10.54
C GLU A 62 -2.55 -10.31 10.38
N LEU A 63 -2.09 -10.52 9.14
CA LEU A 63 -0.78 -11.14 8.89
C LEU A 63 0.36 -10.30 9.47
N GLU A 64 0.34 -8.99 9.26
CA GLU A 64 1.35 -8.07 9.78
C GLU A 64 1.37 -8.06 11.31
N ARG A 65 0.24 -8.29 12.00
CA ARG A 65 0.22 -8.42 13.46
C ARG A 65 0.72 -9.77 13.97
N LYS A 66 0.53 -10.83 13.17
CA LYS A 66 0.83 -12.21 13.56
C LYS A 66 2.30 -12.56 13.34
N GLU A 67 2.89 -12.09 12.25
CA GLU A 67 4.27 -12.40 11.89
C GLU A 67 5.26 -11.49 12.63
N ASP A 68 6.41 -12.03 13.03
CA ASP A 68 7.48 -11.26 13.68
C ASP A 68 8.28 -10.42 12.66
N THR A 69 8.27 -10.84 11.39
CA THR A 69 8.93 -10.15 10.27
C THR A 69 7.94 -9.29 9.49
N PHE A 70 8.46 -8.42 8.61
CA PHE A 70 7.61 -7.63 7.71
C PHE A 70 6.98 -8.54 6.64
N THR A 71 5.66 -8.45 6.48
CA THR A 71 4.95 -9.23 5.47
C THR A 71 5.03 -8.53 4.10
N PRO A 72 4.72 -9.20 2.99
CA PRO A 72 4.50 -8.50 1.72
C PRO A 72 3.35 -7.50 1.82
N VAL A 73 3.38 -6.45 1.00
CA VAL A 73 2.30 -5.45 0.84
C VAL A 73 1.90 -5.35 -0.63
N PRO A 74 0.67 -4.89 -0.93
CA PRO A 74 0.12 -4.90 -2.30
C PRO A 74 0.86 -4.01 -3.29
N SER A 75 1.67 -3.08 -2.78
CA SER A 75 2.47 -2.16 -3.56
C SER A 75 3.52 -1.52 -2.65
N PRO A 76 4.75 -1.28 -3.14
CA PRO A 76 5.73 -0.51 -2.39
C PRO A 76 5.29 0.94 -2.11
N TYR A 77 4.28 1.45 -2.82
CA TYR A 77 3.76 2.82 -2.71
C TYR A 77 2.35 2.89 -2.10
N TYR A 78 1.88 1.83 -1.44
CA TYR A 78 0.50 1.73 -0.95
C TYR A 78 0.09 2.91 -0.05
N MET A 79 1.04 3.46 0.72
CA MET A 79 0.84 4.61 1.61
C MET A 79 0.56 5.90 0.85
N GLU A 80 1.44 6.29 -0.08
CA GLU A 80 1.33 7.49 -0.89
C GLU A 80 0.05 7.46 -1.73
N LEU A 81 -0.24 6.30 -2.29
CA LEU A 81 -1.40 6.08 -3.16
C LEU A 81 -2.71 6.12 -2.37
N THR A 82 -2.79 5.42 -1.23
CA THR A 82 -3.97 5.49 -0.35
C THR A 82 -4.20 6.92 0.12
N LYS A 83 -3.13 7.61 0.54
CA LYS A 83 -3.24 9.01 0.97
C LYS A 83 -3.73 9.93 -0.15
N LEU A 84 -3.19 9.79 -1.36
CA LEU A 84 -3.60 10.59 -2.51
C LEU A 84 -5.08 10.33 -2.85
N LEU A 85 -5.47 9.08 -2.98
CA LEU A 85 -6.83 8.67 -3.31
C LEU A 85 -7.83 9.13 -2.23
N LEU A 86 -7.56 8.85 -0.97
CA LEU A 86 -8.45 9.20 0.14
C LEU A 86 -8.47 10.70 0.49
N ASN A 87 -7.57 11.51 -0.07
CA ASN A 87 -7.61 12.97 0.08
C ASN A 87 -8.45 13.64 -1.00
N HIS A 88 -8.50 13.06 -2.21
CA HIS A 88 -9.14 13.67 -3.37
C HIS A 88 -10.46 13.01 -3.79
N ALA A 89 -10.68 11.75 -3.40
CA ALA A 89 -11.81 10.95 -3.84
C ALA A 89 -12.51 10.18 -2.70
N SER A 90 -12.29 10.57 -1.43
CA SER A 90 -12.90 9.87 -0.28
C SER A 90 -14.41 9.76 -0.35
N ASP A 91 -15.09 10.81 -0.81
CA ASP A 91 -16.56 10.90 -0.86
C ASP A 91 -17.18 9.86 -1.79
N ASN A 92 -16.34 9.24 -2.62
CA ASN A 92 -16.79 8.28 -3.60
C ASN A 92 -16.14 6.89 -3.43
N ILE A 93 -15.25 6.74 -2.44
CA ILE A 93 -14.68 5.45 -2.07
C ILE A 93 -15.56 4.87 -0.95
N PRO A 94 -16.25 3.74 -1.18
CA PRO A 94 -16.98 3.07 -0.11
C PRO A 94 -16.06 2.81 1.06
N LYS A 95 -16.51 3.17 2.27
CA LYS A 95 -15.76 2.95 3.51
C LYS A 95 -14.35 3.56 3.52
N ALA A 96 -14.17 4.72 2.87
CA ALA A 96 -12.91 5.47 2.85
C ALA A 96 -12.25 5.61 4.24
N ASP A 97 -13.03 5.83 5.29
CA ASP A 97 -12.52 5.95 6.67
C ASP A 97 -12.00 4.62 7.24
N GLU A 98 -12.65 3.50 6.89
CA GLU A 98 -12.18 2.16 7.27
C GLU A 98 -10.86 1.85 6.57
N ILE A 99 -10.77 2.09 5.26
CA ILE A 99 -9.53 1.94 4.48
C ILE A 99 -8.41 2.81 5.08
N ARG A 100 -8.71 4.07 5.44
CA ARG A 100 -7.73 4.97 6.08
C ARG A 100 -7.21 4.39 7.39
N THR A 101 -8.12 3.82 8.18
CA THR A 101 -7.78 3.20 9.47
C THR A 101 -6.94 1.95 9.27
N LEU A 102 -7.30 1.07 8.35
CA LEU A 102 -6.55 -0.16 8.05
C LEU A 102 -5.12 0.12 7.58
N VAL A 103 -4.96 1.06 6.64
CA VAL A 103 -3.64 1.44 6.13
C VAL A 103 -2.79 2.06 7.23
N LYS A 104 -3.40 2.88 8.10
CA LYS A 104 -2.72 3.43 9.28
C LYS A 104 -2.30 2.34 10.27
N ASP A 105 -3.16 1.38 10.55
CA ASP A 105 -2.87 0.27 11.47
C ASP A 105 -1.70 -0.59 10.97
N ILE A 106 -1.67 -0.91 9.67
CA ILE A 106 -0.56 -1.64 9.03
C ILE A 106 0.73 -0.84 9.20
N TRP A 107 0.69 0.45 8.90
CA TRP A 107 1.85 1.34 9.04
C TRP A 107 2.36 1.42 10.48
N ASP A 108 1.48 1.68 11.44
CA ASP A 108 1.84 1.81 12.85
C ASP A 108 2.47 0.50 13.37
N THR A 109 1.94 -0.65 12.94
CA THR A 109 2.50 -1.99 13.25
C THR A 109 3.91 -2.15 12.67
N ARG A 110 4.12 -1.80 11.40
CA ARG A 110 5.43 -1.86 10.75
C ARG A 110 6.46 -0.94 11.41
N ILE A 111 6.06 0.29 11.77
CA ILE A 111 6.94 1.23 12.48
C ILE A 111 7.34 0.68 13.85
N ALA A 112 6.41 0.06 14.58
CA ALA A 112 6.71 -0.57 15.86
C ALA A 112 7.73 -1.71 15.69
N LYS A 113 7.52 -2.61 14.72
CA LYS A 113 8.47 -3.69 14.39
C LYS A 113 9.85 -3.15 14.01
N PHE A 114 9.89 -2.12 13.16
CA PHE A 114 11.15 -1.50 12.75
C PHE A 114 11.92 -0.95 13.94
N ARG A 115 11.26 -0.25 14.87
CA ARG A 115 11.89 0.26 16.09
C ARG A 115 12.46 -0.86 16.95
N LEU A 116 11.68 -1.92 17.19
CA LEU A 116 12.13 -3.08 17.97
C LEU A 116 13.33 -3.79 17.32
N SER A 117 13.30 -3.96 16.00
CA SER A 117 14.40 -4.54 15.22
C SER A 117 15.67 -3.67 15.31
N ALA A 118 15.53 -2.34 15.16
CA ALA A 118 16.65 -1.41 15.29
C ALA A 118 17.24 -1.39 16.71
N ASP A 119 16.41 -1.39 17.74
CA ASP A 119 16.85 -1.42 19.14
C ASP A 119 17.58 -2.74 19.46
N SER A 120 17.08 -3.87 18.95
CA SER A 120 17.74 -5.18 19.08
C SER A 120 19.11 -5.18 18.39
N PHE A 121 19.18 -4.66 17.16
CA PHE A 121 20.43 -4.59 16.39
C PHE A 121 21.52 -3.80 17.13
N ILE A 122 21.17 -2.66 17.71
CA ILE A 122 22.10 -1.80 18.47
C ILE A 122 22.53 -2.49 19.77
N SER A 123 21.59 -3.05 20.52
CA SER A 123 21.88 -3.66 21.83
C SER A 123 22.71 -4.94 21.71
N GLN A 124 22.53 -5.72 20.64
CA GLN A 124 23.25 -6.97 20.39
C GLN A 124 24.56 -6.77 19.60
N GLN A 125 24.88 -5.54 19.16
CA GLN A 125 26.03 -5.23 18.29
C GLN A 125 26.11 -6.12 17.06
N GLU A 126 24.95 -6.38 16.44
CA GLU A 126 24.88 -7.19 15.23
C GLU A 126 25.57 -6.48 14.05
N ALA A 127 26.18 -7.26 13.16
CA ALA A 127 26.85 -6.73 11.96
C ALA A 127 25.92 -6.67 10.73
N HIS A 128 24.80 -7.40 10.75
CA HIS A 128 23.88 -7.54 9.62
C HIS A 128 22.43 -7.66 10.12
N ALA A 129 21.49 -7.02 9.40
CA ALA A 129 20.05 -7.14 9.61
C ALA A 129 19.36 -7.44 8.26
N LEU A 130 18.42 -8.40 8.26
CA LEU A 130 17.57 -8.68 7.10
C LEU A 130 16.30 -7.84 7.20
N LEU A 131 16.06 -6.98 6.20
CA LEU A 131 14.92 -6.07 6.11
C LEU A 131 14.07 -6.40 4.88
N ASP A 132 13.67 -7.66 4.76
CA ASP A 132 12.80 -8.10 3.67
C ASP A 132 11.42 -7.42 3.77
N ASN A 133 10.81 -7.09 2.63
CA ASN A 133 9.48 -6.48 2.52
C ASN A 133 9.29 -5.12 3.23
N LEU A 134 10.38 -4.47 3.67
CA LEU A 134 10.33 -3.10 4.14
C LEU A 134 10.12 -2.15 2.95
N THR A 135 8.99 -1.46 2.93
CA THR A 135 8.74 -0.39 1.95
C THR A 135 9.42 0.91 2.37
N LEU A 136 9.71 1.79 1.41
CA LEU A 136 10.13 3.15 1.71
C LEU A 136 9.09 3.82 2.61
N ILE A 137 9.43 3.94 3.89
CA ILE A 137 8.67 4.72 4.85
C ILE A 137 8.90 6.16 4.41
N GLY A 138 7.89 6.76 3.78
CA GLY A 138 7.91 8.14 3.32
C GLY A 138 8.22 9.12 4.45
N GLY A 139 9.50 9.28 4.76
CA GLY A 139 10.03 10.40 5.50
C GLY A 139 9.80 11.61 4.62
N LYS A 140 8.94 12.53 5.06
CA LYS A 140 8.99 13.89 4.55
C LYS A 140 10.42 14.38 4.78
N ALA A 141 11.24 14.38 3.74
CA ALA A 141 12.37 15.27 3.68
C ALA A 141 11.78 16.67 3.82
N GLN A 142 11.91 17.24 5.01
CA GLN A 142 11.65 18.64 5.25
C GLN A 142 12.67 19.40 4.42
N HIS A 143 12.28 19.81 3.22
CA HIS A 143 13.00 20.87 2.53
C HIS A 143 12.70 22.17 3.29
N HIS A 144 13.70 22.63 4.05
CA HIS A 144 13.88 24.05 4.35
C HIS A 144 14.34 24.78 3.09
#